data_AF-A0AAV2HR22-F1
#
_entry.id   AF-A0AAV2HR22-F1
#
_cell.length_a   1.000
_cell.length_b   1.000
_cell.length_c   1.000
_cell.angle_alpha   90.00
_cell.angle_beta   90.00
_cell.angle_gamma   90.00
#
_symmetry.space_group_name_H-M   'P 1'
#
loop_
_entity.id
_entity.type
_entity.pdbx_description
1 polymer ?
#
loop_
_entity_poly.entity_id
_entity_poly.type
_entity_poly.pdbx_seq_one_letter_code
_entity_poly.pdbx_strand_id
1 'polypeptide(L)'
;DYSHFCREQNILNGIFSYPGDCTLFIRCSSLDTIIEPCPYGQAFNPASGSCQNDESARLCQGIGQLPGQTTVQTYLDVSDHCRRSNYRDGIHSHPYTCEVYLKCVDYVTHFLICPNNTLFDPIPRGCVSSSIARPCNDAIAQSYDIYRACEKYNLLNGFYPDPIRCSNFIECHFGVTHYYECPDGLHFNVQAGACDLSDLVDCSYNFKFTFT
;
A
#
# COMPACT_ATOMS: atom_id res chain seq x y z
N ASP A 1 -8.87 -1.34 23.59
CA ASP A 1 -9.73 -0.23 24.04
C ASP A 1 -8.96 1.05 23.77
N TYR A 2 -9.49 1.93 22.91
CA TYR A 2 -8.80 3.16 22.46
C TYR A 2 -9.22 4.40 23.26
N SER A 3 -9.96 4.25 24.36
CA SER A 3 -10.53 5.36 25.15
C SER A 3 -9.51 6.36 25.73
N HIS A 4 -8.21 6.07 25.67
CA HIS A 4 -7.14 6.95 26.17
C HIS A 4 -6.10 7.31 25.11
N PHE A 5 -6.34 6.98 23.84
CA PHE A 5 -5.41 7.15 22.72
C PHE A 5 -4.74 8.54 22.71
N CYS A 6 -5.51 9.62 22.79
CA CYS A 6 -4.97 10.99 22.70
C CYS A 6 -4.03 11.34 23.85
N ARG A 7 -4.28 10.81 25.05
CA ARG A 7 -3.44 11.03 26.21
C ARG A 7 -2.17 10.20 26.15
N GLU A 8 -2.29 8.94 25.75
CA GLU A 8 -1.15 8.02 25.60
C GLU A 8 -0.19 8.46 24.49
N GLN A 9 -0.73 9.03 23.41
CA GLN A 9 0.05 9.55 22.28
C GLN A 9 0.43 11.03 22.42
N ASN A 10 0.08 11.68 23.53
CA ASN A 10 0.31 13.11 23.78
C ASN A 10 -0.21 14.03 22.64
N ILE A 11 -1.39 13.71 22.11
CA ILE A 11 -2.06 14.43 21.02
C ILE A 11 -3.08 15.41 21.59
N LEU A 12 -2.74 16.70 21.56
CA LEU A 12 -3.59 17.75 22.12
C LEU A 12 -4.94 17.87 21.37
N ASN A 13 -4.92 17.99 20.04
CA ASN A 13 -6.13 18.09 19.20
C ASN A 13 -5.91 17.38 17.86
N GLY A 14 -6.97 16.84 17.26
CA GLY A 14 -6.92 16.23 15.92
C GLY A 14 -8.02 15.21 15.66
N ILE A 15 -8.07 14.66 14.45
CA ILE A 15 -9.01 13.59 14.06
C ILE A 15 -8.21 12.48 13.37
N PHE A 16 -8.43 11.23 13.77
CA PHE A 16 -7.64 10.07 13.39
C PHE A 16 -8.54 8.88 13.08
N SER A 17 -8.07 7.95 12.25
CA SER A 17 -8.78 6.69 12.00
C SER A 17 -8.94 5.87 13.28
N TYR A 18 -10.07 5.18 13.44
CA TYR A 18 -10.23 4.18 14.50
C TYR A 18 -9.67 2.83 14.02
N PRO A 19 -8.75 2.20 14.77
CA PRO A 19 -8.17 0.93 14.34
C PRO A 19 -9.19 -0.22 14.37
N GLY A 20 -9.31 -0.95 13.26
CA GLY A 20 -10.18 -2.12 13.15
C GLY A 20 -11.65 -1.83 12.83
N ASP A 21 -12.08 -0.56 12.84
CA ASP A 21 -13.44 -0.18 12.44
C ASP A 21 -13.44 1.16 11.70
N CYS A 22 -13.60 1.11 10.38
CA CYS A 22 -13.61 2.31 9.52
C CYS A 22 -14.83 3.19 9.73
N THR A 23 -15.90 2.67 10.34
CA THR A 23 -17.11 3.44 10.63
C THR A 23 -16.95 4.31 11.86
N LEU A 24 -15.81 4.19 12.57
CA LEU A 24 -15.46 5.00 13.71
C LEU A 24 -14.23 5.85 13.40
N PHE A 25 -14.12 6.99 14.08
CA PHE A 25 -12.91 7.81 14.10
C PHE A 25 -12.65 8.32 15.51
N ILE A 26 -11.39 8.67 15.78
CA ILE A 26 -10.95 9.22 17.05
C ILE A 26 -10.78 10.73 16.89
N ARG A 27 -11.49 11.51 17.68
CA ARG A 27 -11.29 12.95 17.82
C ARG A 27 -10.60 13.24 19.15
N CYS A 28 -9.43 13.87 19.06
CA CYS A 28 -8.72 14.40 20.20
C CYS A 28 -9.14 15.86 20.44
N SER A 29 -9.50 16.17 21.68
CA SER A 29 -9.79 17.54 22.12
C SER A 29 -9.17 17.78 23.49
N SER A 30 -8.14 18.62 23.57
CA SER A 30 -7.36 18.86 24.80
C SER A 30 -6.88 17.58 25.50
N LEU A 31 -6.33 16.62 24.75
CA LEU A 31 -5.90 15.27 25.18
C LEU A 31 -7.02 14.29 25.54
N ASP A 32 -8.29 14.71 25.54
CA ASP A 32 -9.39 13.79 25.72
C ASP A 32 -9.68 13.04 24.43
N THR A 33 -9.92 11.74 24.57
CA THR A 33 -10.21 10.85 23.44
C THR A 33 -11.70 10.68 23.31
N ILE A 34 -12.24 11.06 22.15
CA ILE A 34 -13.64 10.90 21.82
C ILE A 34 -13.73 10.01 20.60
N ILE A 35 -14.36 8.84 20.74
CA ILE A 35 -14.60 7.92 19.62
C ILE A 35 -15.98 8.24 19.07
N GLU A 36 -16.05 8.56 17.77
CA GLU A 36 -17.29 8.94 17.11
C GLU A 36 -17.57 8.06 15.89
N PRO A 37 -18.84 7.71 15.66
CA PRO A 37 -19.24 7.06 14.42
C PRO A 37 -19.35 8.05 13.27
N CYS A 38 -19.01 7.57 12.08
CA CYS A 38 -19.29 8.25 10.84
C CYS A 38 -20.80 8.23 10.53
N PRO A 39 -21.37 9.32 9.99
CA PRO A 39 -22.78 9.39 9.64
C PRO A 39 -23.17 8.33 8.61
N TYR A 40 -24.38 7.77 8.73
CA TYR A 40 -24.97 6.85 7.75
C TYR A 40 -24.12 5.60 7.42
N GLY A 41 -23.22 5.18 8.32
CA GLY A 41 -22.33 4.04 8.10
C GLY A 41 -21.22 4.32 7.08
N GLN A 42 -20.90 5.60 6.85
CA GLN A 42 -19.74 6.04 6.08
C GLN A 42 -18.43 5.53 6.70
N ALA A 43 -17.36 5.55 5.91
CA ALA A 43 -16.03 5.26 6.42
C ALA A 43 -15.19 6.56 6.53
N PHE A 44 -14.35 6.63 7.55
CA PHE A 44 -13.49 7.79 7.80
C PHE A 44 -12.28 7.80 6.86
N ASN A 45 -12.13 8.86 6.06
CA ASN A 45 -10.94 9.04 5.24
C ASN A 45 -9.90 9.91 5.99
N PRO A 46 -8.75 9.36 6.41
CA PRO A 46 -7.72 10.10 7.13
C PRO A 46 -7.00 11.16 6.26
N ALA A 47 -7.01 11.02 4.93
CA ALA A 47 -6.38 11.98 4.03
C ALA A 47 -7.18 13.29 3.95
N SER A 48 -8.52 13.20 3.98
CA SER A 48 -9.40 14.37 4.00
C SER A 48 -9.86 14.77 5.41
N GLY A 49 -9.65 13.90 6.41
CA GLY A 49 -10.12 14.11 7.78
C GLY A 49 -11.65 14.06 7.91
N SER A 50 -12.34 13.31 7.03
CA SER A 50 -13.81 13.34 6.93
C SER A 50 -14.42 11.99 6.57
N CYS A 51 -15.67 11.77 6.99
CA CYS A 51 -16.45 10.60 6.61
C CYS A 51 -16.94 10.71 5.15
N GLN A 52 -16.78 9.63 4.38
CA GLN A 52 -17.11 9.58 2.95
C GLN A 52 -17.77 8.23 2.58
N ASN A 53 -18.49 8.21 1.46
CA ASN A 53 -19.22 7.04 0.95
C ASN A 53 -18.43 6.24 -0.12
N ASP A 54 -17.22 6.68 -0.51
CA ASP A 54 -16.53 6.28 -1.74
C ASP A 54 -15.19 5.55 -1.52
N GLU A 55 -14.46 5.24 -2.61
CA GLU A 55 -13.16 4.55 -2.61
C GLU A 55 -12.12 5.15 -1.66
N SER A 56 -12.17 6.48 -1.48
CA SER A 56 -11.30 7.22 -0.60
C SER A 56 -11.49 6.84 0.88
N ALA A 57 -12.70 6.41 1.24
CA ALA A 57 -13.03 5.91 2.58
C ALA A 57 -12.46 4.49 2.83
N ARG A 58 -12.16 3.73 1.77
CA ARG A 58 -11.52 2.40 1.88
C ARG A 58 -10.06 2.50 2.37
N LEU A 59 -9.43 3.67 2.22
CA LEU A 59 -8.10 3.99 2.73
C LEU A 59 -8.04 4.26 4.24
N CYS A 60 -9.16 4.22 4.98
CA CYS A 60 -9.17 4.31 6.45
C CYS A 60 -8.17 3.33 7.11
N GLN A 61 -8.00 2.18 6.47
CA GLN A 61 -7.09 1.09 6.85
C GLN A 61 -6.17 0.67 5.69
N GLY A 62 -6.12 1.43 4.58
CA GLY A 62 -5.39 1.07 3.37
C GLY A 62 -6.03 -0.04 2.50
N ILE A 63 -7.35 -0.22 2.56
CA ILE A 63 -8.07 -1.27 1.82
C ILE A 63 -8.58 -0.70 0.50
N GLY A 64 -8.62 -1.49 -0.56
CA GLY A 64 -9.05 -1.08 -1.90
C GLY A 64 -10.15 -1.97 -2.50
N GLN A 65 -11.22 -2.34 -1.77
CA GLN A 65 -12.30 -3.20 -2.34
C GLN A 65 -13.75 -2.85 -1.94
N LEU A 66 -14.67 -3.13 -2.87
CA LEU A 66 -16.14 -2.92 -2.84
C LEU A 66 -16.88 -3.95 -1.95
N PRO A 67 -18.11 -3.65 -1.48
CA PRO A 67 -18.91 -4.60 -0.69
C PRO A 67 -19.34 -5.81 -1.52
N GLY A 68 -19.08 -7.02 -1.02
CA GLY A 68 -19.60 -8.28 -1.59
C GLY A 68 -18.55 -9.34 -1.94
N GLN A 69 -17.25 -9.06 -1.82
CA GLN A 69 -16.20 -10.07 -1.98
C GLN A 69 -15.75 -10.62 -0.63
N THR A 70 -16.34 -11.74 -0.23
CA THR A 70 -15.81 -12.62 0.83
C THR A 70 -14.62 -13.40 0.28
N THR A 71 -13.44 -12.80 0.36
CA THR A 71 -12.20 -13.59 0.40
C THR A 71 -11.60 -13.40 1.78
N VAL A 72 -11.10 -14.50 2.35
CA VAL A 72 -10.45 -14.55 3.65
C VAL A 72 -9.18 -13.69 3.56
N GLN A 73 -9.31 -12.39 3.79
CA GLN A 73 -8.19 -11.46 3.77
C GLN A 73 -7.45 -11.54 5.10
N THR A 74 -6.21 -12.01 5.04
CA THR A 74 -5.22 -11.81 6.09
C THR A 74 -4.98 -10.31 6.23
N TYR A 75 -5.70 -9.68 7.15
CA TYR A 75 -5.45 -8.33 7.66
C TYR A 75 -3.98 -8.19 8.03
N LEU A 76 -3.22 -7.41 7.26
CA LEU A 76 -1.83 -7.12 7.59
C LEU A 76 -1.78 -5.84 8.41
N ASP A 77 -1.90 -6.02 9.73
CA ASP A 77 -1.75 -4.97 10.73
C ASP A 77 -0.31 -4.43 10.71
N VAL A 78 -0.16 -3.18 10.24
CA VAL A 78 1.13 -2.46 10.19
C VAL A 78 1.28 -1.45 11.33
N SER A 79 0.35 -1.39 12.29
CA SER A 79 0.35 -0.39 13.39
C SER A 79 1.60 -0.47 14.26
N ASP A 80 2.16 -1.67 14.42
CA ASP A 80 3.36 -1.94 15.22
C ASP A 80 4.60 -2.27 14.34
N HIS A 81 4.53 -1.96 13.04
CA HIS A 81 5.57 -2.36 12.08
C HIS A 81 6.93 -1.76 12.40
N CYS A 82 6.99 -0.47 12.79
CA CYS A 82 8.25 0.17 13.17
C CYS A 82 8.93 -0.55 14.35
N ARG A 83 8.16 -0.99 15.35
CA ARG A 83 8.67 -1.74 16.51
C ARG A 83 9.11 -3.15 16.14
N ARG A 84 8.26 -3.91 15.42
CA ARG A 84 8.53 -5.30 15.02
C ARG A 84 9.73 -5.42 14.09
N SER A 85 9.87 -4.47 13.17
CA SER A 85 10.97 -4.41 12.21
C SER A 85 12.20 -3.66 12.77
N ASN A 86 12.12 -3.15 14.01
CA ASN A 86 13.18 -2.37 14.66
C ASN A 86 13.64 -1.16 13.82
N TYR A 87 12.69 -0.50 13.15
CA TYR A 87 12.94 0.71 12.37
C TYR A 87 13.17 1.88 13.31
N ARG A 88 14.30 2.54 13.12
CA ARG A 88 14.65 3.79 13.83
C ARG A 88 13.78 4.95 13.35
N ASP A 89 13.85 6.06 14.06
CA ASP A 89 13.20 7.31 13.65
C ASP A 89 13.55 7.70 12.21
N GLY A 90 12.51 8.07 11.46
CA GLY A 90 12.64 8.42 10.04
C GLY A 90 11.48 7.91 9.22
N ILE A 91 11.62 8.05 7.90
CA ILE A 91 10.65 7.57 6.93
C ILE A 91 11.17 6.31 6.24
N HIS A 92 10.31 5.32 6.16
CA HIS A 92 10.59 3.97 5.69
C HIS A 92 9.50 3.54 4.73
N SER A 93 9.80 2.54 3.93
CA SER A 93 8.81 1.99 3.03
C SER A 93 7.66 1.35 3.79
N HIS A 94 6.47 1.42 3.21
CA HIS A 94 5.39 0.57 3.66
C HIS A 94 5.60 -0.85 3.09
N PRO A 95 5.33 -1.91 3.88
CA PRO A 95 5.66 -3.28 3.50
C PRO A 95 4.86 -3.83 2.30
N TYR A 96 3.72 -3.22 1.97
CA TYR A 96 2.77 -3.76 0.96
C TYR A 96 2.38 -2.81 -0.17
N THR A 97 2.63 -1.51 -0.06
CA THR A 97 2.28 -0.54 -1.11
C THR A 97 3.24 0.63 -1.10
N CYS A 98 3.56 1.18 -2.27
CA CYS A 98 4.40 2.38 -2.39
C CYS A 98 3.62 3.68 -2.42
N GLU A 99 2.29 3.62 -2.45
CA GLU A 99 1.44 4.80 -2.29
C GLU A 99 1.52 5.36 -0.85
N VAL A 100 1.92 4.51 0.09
CA VAL A 100 2.05 4.81 1.52
C VAL A 100 3.50 4.62 1.95
N TYR A 101 3.96 5.43 2.89
CA TYR A 101 5.22 5.23 3.59
C TYR A 101 5.01 5.33 5.10
N LEU A 102 5.90 4.70 5.85
CA LEU A 102 5.88 4.71 7.30
C LEU A 102 6.78 5.84 7.80
N LYS A 103 6.29 6.65 8.73
CA LYS A 103 7.12 7.52 9.56
C LYS A 103 7.19 6.91 10.95
N CYS A 104 8.38 6.48 11.35
CA CYS A 104 8.66 6.00 12.68
C CYS A 104 9.11 7.17 13.55
N VAL A 105 8.54 7.29 14.75
CA VAL A 105 8.97 8.20 15.82
C VAL A 105 8.91 7.41 17.12
N ASP A 106 10.05 7.22 17.79
CA ASP A 106 10.16 6.38 18.99
C ASP A 106 9.55 4.98 18.80
N TYR A 107 9.81 4.38 17.64
CA TYR A 107 9.27 3.07 17.20
C TYR A 107 7.73 3.02 17.03
N VAL A 108 7.04 4.14 17.15
CA VAL A 108 5.60 4.25 16.85
C VAL A 108 5.43 4.40 15.34
N THR A 109 4.53 3.59 14.76
CA THR A 109 4.26 3.62 13.32
C THR A 109 3.20 4.68 13.01
N HIS A 110 3.57 5.65 12.18
CA HIS A 110 2.63 6.52 11.49
C HIS A 110 2.66 6.18 10.00
N PHE A 111 1.52 6.11 9.34
CA PHE A 111 1.45 5.93 7.89
C PHE A 111 1.10 7.25 7.21
N LEU A 112 1.73 7.53 6.08
CA LEU A 112 1.51 8.74 5.29
C LEU A 112 1.38 8.37 3.82
N ILE A 113 0.52 9.09 3.11
CA ILE A 113 0.30 8.88 1.67
C ILE A 113 1.21 9.84 0.90
N CYS A 114 1.81 9.35 -0.17
CA CYS A 114 2.57 10.20 -1.07
C CYS A 114 1.67 11.20 -1.83
N PRO A 115 2.04 12.49 -1.90
CA PRO A 115 1.21 13.51 -2.53
C PRO A 115 1.09 13.30 -4.04
N ASN A 116 0.04 13.83 -4.68
CA ASN A 116 -0.16 13.79 -6.13
C ASN A 116 -0.10 12.38 -6.75
N ASN A 117 -0.51 11.35 -6.00
CA ASN A 117 -0.46 9.94 -6.42
C ASN A 117 0.96 9.48 -6.84
N THR A 118 1.99 10.05 -6.21
CA THR A 118 3.38 9.63 -6.38
C THR A 118 3.68 8.40 -5.51
N LEU A 119 4.84 7.76 -5.72
CA LEU A 119 5.22 6.55 -4.99
C LEU A 119 6.47 6.79 -4.14
N PHE A 120 6.52 6.20 -2.96
CA PHE A 120 7.69 6.25 -2.09
C PHE A 120 8.84 5.47 -2.70
N ASP A 121 10.01 6.09 -2.78
CA ASP A 121 11.27 5.45 -3.18
C ASP A 121 12.20 5.34 -1.95
N PRO A 122 12.69 4.13 -1.62
CA PRO A 122 13.50 3.89 -0.44
C PRO A 122 14.93 4.47 -0.50
N ILE A 123 15.43 4.86 -1.67
CA ILE A 123 16.80 5.40 -1.81
C ILE A 123 16.86 6.89 -1.47
N PRO A 124 16.14 7.79 -2.18
CA PRO A 124 16.02 9.17 -1.73
C PRO A 124 15.14 9.28 -0.48
N ARG A 125 14.48 8.19 -0.06
CA ARG A 125 13.54 8.12 1.06
C ARG A 125 12.47 9.19 0.93
N GLY A 126 11.69 9.11 -0.13
CA GLY A 126 10.69 10.13 -0.41
C GLY A 126 9.84 9.80 -1.62
N CYS A 127 8.81 10.60 -1.83
CA CYS A 127 7.86 10.38 -2.89
C CYS A 127 8.39 10.91 -4.24
N VAL A 128 8.35 10.06 -5.26
CA VAL A 128 8.81 10.35 -6.62
C VAL A 128 7.75 9.90 -7.64
N SER A 129 7.85 10.39 -8.88
CA SER A 129 6.93 9.97 -9.94
C SER A 129 6.91 8.45 -10.08
N SER A 130 5.73 7.88 -10.30
CA SER A 130 5.54 6.43 -10.49
C SER A 130 6.43 5.85 -11.59
N SER A 131 6.73 6.67 -12.62
CA SER A 131 7.64 6.34 -13.72
C SER A 131 9.10 6.09 -13.32
N ILE A 132 9.54 6.60 -12.16
CA ILE A 132 10.93 6.49 -11.69
C ILE A 132 11.05 5.88 -10.29
N ALA A 133 9.93 5.54 -9.66
CA ALA A 133 9.92 5.02 -8.31
C ALA A 133 10.56 3.64 -8.24
N ARG A 134 11.52 3.49 -7.33
CA ARG A 134 12.06 2.17 -7.01
C ARG A 134 11.09 1.37 -6.16
N PRO A 135 11.20 0.03 -6.19
CA PRO A 135 10.37 -0.83 -5.36
C PRO A 135 10.62 -0.51 -3.90
N CYS A 136 9.54 -0.25 -3.16
CA CYS A 136 9.62 0.09 -1.75
C CYS A 136 9.15 -1.04 -0.84
N ASN A 137 8.29 -1.95 -1.31
CA ASN A 137 7.66 -2.97 -0.47
C ASN A 137 8.70 -3.89 0.20
N ASP A 138 9.00 -3.63 1.47
CA ASP A 138 9.99 -4.39 2.25
C ASP A 138 9.65 -5.89 2.38
N ALA A 139 8.38 -6.28 2.17
CA ALA A 139 7.97 -7.70 2.17
C ALA A 139 8.34 -8.44 0.88
N ILE A 140 8.60 -7.73 -0.23
CA ILE A 140 8.91 -8.34 -1.54
C ILE A 140 10.44 -8.42 -1.76
N ALA A 141 11.20 -7.47 -1.19
CA ALA A 141 12.64 -7.35 -1.42
C ALA A 141 13.50 -8.50 -0.85
N GLN A 142 12.97 -9.36 0.02
CA GLN A 142 13.77 -10.40 0.71
C GLN A 142 13.52 -11.86 0.27
N SER A 143 12.56 -12.17 -0.63
CA SER A 143 12.37 -13.58 -1.08
C SER A 143 11.83 -13.77 -2.50
N TYR A 144 11.79 -12.72 -3.31
CA TYR A 144 11.21 -12.76 -4.64
C TYR A 144 12.21 -13.25 -5.70
N ASP A 145 12.21 -14.56 -5.96
CA ASP A 145 12.91 -15.15 -7.11
C ASP A 145 12.00 -15.11 -8.34
N ILE A 146 12.07 -14.00 -9.08
CA ILE A 146 11.29 -13.77 -10.30
C ILE A 146 11.47 -14.90 -11.32
N TYR A 147 12.65 -15.51 -11.41
CA TYR A 147 12.96 -16.54 -12.40
C TYR A 147 12.27 -17.88 -12.11
N ARG A 148 11.70 -18.05 -10.90
CA ARG A 148 10.97 -19.26 -10.50
C ARG A 148 9.48 -18.98 -10.23
N ALA A 149 9.00 -17.78 -10.57
CA ALA A 149 7.64 -17.36 -10.28
C ALA A 149 6.58 -18.31 -10.87
N CYS A 150 6.70 -18.69 -12.15
CA CYS A 150 5.69 -19.51 -12.81
C CYS A 150 5.53 -20.89 -12.16
N GLU A 151 6.64 -21.58 -11.86
CA GLU A 151 6.63 -22.87 -11.15
C GLU A 151 6.14 -22.71 -9.70
N LYS A 152 6.72 -21.75 -8.96
CA LYS A 152 6.47 -21.55 -7.53
C LYS A 152 5.02 -21.22 -7.22
N TYR A 153 4.39 -20.41 -8.07
CA TYR A 153 3.02 -19.93 -7.89
C TYR A 153 2.03 -20.60 -8.87
N ASN A 154 2.47 -21.65 -9.56
CA ASN A 154 1.64 -22.45 -10.46
C ASN A 154 0.84 -21.61 -11.49
N LEU A 155 1.51 -20.59 -12.04
CA LEU A 155 0.91 -19.65 -13.00
C LEU A 155 0.61 -20.36 -14.32
N LEU A 156 -0.53 -20.01 -14.92
CA LEU A 156 -0.90 -20.50 -16.25
C LEU A 156 0.00 -19.91 -17.33
N ASN A 157 -0.09 -20.45 -18.55
CA ASN A 157 0.62 -19.85 -19.68
C ASN A 157 0.08 -18.44 -19.95
N GLY A 158 0.97 -17.46 -20.05
CA GLY A 158 0.58 -16.06 -20.27
C GLY A 158 1.62 -15.06 -19.83
N PHE A 159 1.30 -13.78 -20.00
CA PHE A 159 2.12 -12.65 -19.58
C PHE A 159 1.63 -12.08 -18.26
N TYR A 160 2.54 -11.87 -17.32
CA TYR A 160 2.26 -11.33 -16.00
C TYR A 160 3.19 -10.16 -15.71
N PRO A 161 2.70 -9.12 -15.00
CA PRO A 161 3.54 -8.00 -14.64
C PRO A 161 4.65 -8.44 -13.69
N ASP A 162 5.81 -7.77 -13.76
CA ASP A 162 6.75 -7.79 -12.65
C ASP A 162 6.21 -6.84 -11.56
N PRO A 163 5.88 -7.35 -10.36
CA PRO A 163 5.37 -6.58 -9.23
C PRO A 163 6.42 -5.71 -8.55
N ILE A 164 7.66 -5.77 -9.04
CA ILE A 164 8.79 -4.96 -8.61
C ILE A 164 9.11 -3.92 -9.69
N ARG A 165 9.09 -4.28 -10.97
CA ARG A 165 9.52 -3.39 -12.06
C ARG A 165 8.45 -3.21 -13.13
N CYS A 166 7.87 -2.02 -13.21
CA CYS A 166 6.81 -1.74 -14.19
C CYS A 166 7.28 -1.81 -15.66
N SER A 167 8.56 -1.54 -15.90
CA SER A 167 9.24 -1.71 -17.18
C SER A 167 9.52 -3.18 -17.51
N ASN A 168 9.07 -4.14 -16.70
CA ASN A 168 9.37 -5.55 -16.89
C ASN A 168 8.13 -6.41 -16.70
N PHE A 169 8.22 -7.61 -17.25
CA PHE A 169 7.16 -8.61 -17.17
C PHE A 169 7.75 -10.01 -17.27
N ILE A 170 6.94 -11.00 -16.92
CA ILE A 170 7.26 -12.40 -17.18
C ILE A 170 6.30 -13.01 -18.18
N GLU A 171 6.80 -13.96 -18.94
CA GLU A 171 6.01 -14.91 -19.70
C GLU A 171 6.15 -16.28 -19.05
N CYS A 172 5.02 -16.85 -18.65
CA CYS A 172 4.95 -18.24 -18.21
C CYS A 172 4.65 -19.14 -19.40
N HIS A 173 5.47 -20.17 -19.58
CA HIS A 173 5.23 -21.21 -20.57
C HIS A 173 5.62 -22.57 -19.99
N PHE A 174 4.63 -23.44 -19.78
CA PHE A 174 4.79 -24.75 -19.14
C PHE A 174 5.52 -24.70 -17.79
N GLY A 175 5.17 -23.72 -16.95
CA GLY A 175 5.77 -23.52 -15.63
C GLY A 175 7.17 -22.89 -15.65
N VAL A 176 7.74 -22.63 -16.83
CA VAL A 176 9.03 -21.93 -16.98
C VAL A 176 8.79 -20.43 -17.04
N THR A 177 9.55 -19.68 -16.24
CA THR A 177 9.53 -18.22 -16.23
C THR A 177 10.53 -17.66 -17.23
N HIS A 178 10.05 -16.88 -18.20
CA HIS A 178 10.88 -16.05 -19.07
C HIS A 178 10.71 -14.61 -18.63
N TYR A 179 11.82 -13.93 -18.34
CA TYR A 179 11.80 -12.58 -17.80
C TYR A 179 12.23 -11.58 -18.85
N TYR A 180 11.42 -10.55 -19.07
CA TYR A 180 11.61 -9.57 -20.12
C TYR A 180 11.60 -8.15 -19.58
N GLU A 181 12.31 -7.28 -20.30
CA GLU A 181 12.29 -5.84 -20.13
C GLU A 181 11.58 -5.23 -21.34
N CYS A 182 10.70 -4.27 -21.08
CA CYS A 182 10.08 -3.45 -22.11
C CYS A 182 11.13 -2.53 -22.75
N PRO A 183 10.99 -2.19 -24.04
CA PRO A 183 11.80 -1.16 -24.66
C PRO A 183 11.77 0.17 -23.90
N ASP A 184 12.83 0.97 -24.06
CA ASP A 184 12.98 2.26 -23.38
C ASP A 184 11.73 3.16 -23.54
N GLY A 185 11.23 3.66 -22.42
CA GLY A 185 10.04 4.52 -22.36
C GLY A 185 8.70 3.78 -22.43
N LEU A 186 8.70 2.45 -22.30
CA LEU A 186 7.49 1.64 -22.23
C LEU A 186 7.38 0.90 -20.89
N HIS A 187 6.14 0.66 -20.47
CA HIS A 187 5.77 -0.13 -19.30
C HIS A 187 4.85 -1.27 -19.69
N PHE A 188 4.88 -2.37 -18.93
CA PHE A 188 3.99 -3.49 -19.19
C PHE A 188 2.56 -3.15 -18.78
N ASN A 189 1.65 -3.19 -19.76
CA ASN A 189 0.22 -2.99 -19.58
C ASN A 189 -0.45 -4.36 -19.44
N VAL A 190 -0.89 -4.70 -18.22
CA VAL A 190 -1.54 -5.99 -17.91
C VAL A 190 -2.82 -6.20 -18.71
N GLN A 191 -3.58 -5.13 -18.98
CA GLN A 191 -4.83 -5.24 -19.74
C GLN A 191 -4.57 -5.54 -21.22
N ALA A 192 -3.51 -4.96 -21.78
CA ALA A 192 -3.09 -5.21 -23.15
C ALA A 192 -2.25 -6.50 -23.30
N GLY A 193 -1.65 -6.99 -22.22
CA GLY A 193 -0.69 -8.09 -22.23
C GLY A 193 0.59 -7.76 -22.98
N ALA A 194 0.97 -6.48 -23.05
CA ALA A 194 2.09 -5.98 -23.84
C ALA A 194 2.68 -4.70 -23.25
N CYS A 195 3.88 -4.32 -23.72
CA CYS A 195 4.48 -3.03 -23.39
C CYS A 195 3.73 -1.89 -24.10
N ASP A 196 3.43 -0.83 -23.37
CA ASP A 196 2.73 0.36 -23.83
C ASP A 196 3.42 1.62 -23.28
N LEU A 197 3.10 2.80 -23.80
CA LEU A 197 3.74 4.05 -23.42
C LEU A 197 3.64 4.27 -21.90
N SER A 198 4.76 4.57 -21.25
CA SER A 198 4.84 4.71 -19.79
C SER A 198 3.79 5.66 -19.21
N ASP A 199 3.42 6.72 -19.94
CA ASP A 199 2.43 7.72 -19.51
C ASP A 199 0.97 7.23 -19.57
N LEU A 200 0.72 6.14 -20.29
CA LEU A 200 -0.61 5.52 -20.46
C LEU A 200 -0.81 4.29 -19.56
N VAL A 201 0.26 3.82 -18.91
CA VAL A 201 0.23 2.62 -18.07
C VAL A 201 0.18 3.02 -16.60
N ASP A 202 -0.91 2.64 -15.92
CA ASP A 202 -0.97 2.71 -14.46
C ASP A 202 -0.19 1.55 -13.84
N CYS A 203 1.07 1.82 -13.48
CA CYS A 203 1.96 0.88 -12.83
C CYS A 203 1.47 0.38 -11.47
N SER A 204 0.49 1.05 -10.84
CA SER A 204 -0.06 0.58 -9.57
C SER A 204 -0.68 -0.82 -9.70
N TYR A 205 -1.20 -1.17 -10.88
CA TYR A 205 -1.70 -2.52 -11.16
C TYR A 205 -0.59 -3.57 -11.14
N ASN A 206 0.61 -3.23 -11.62
CA ASN A 206 1.76 -4.13 -11.63
C ASN A 206 2.22 -4.38 -10.20
N PHE A 207 2.39 -3.30 -9.43
CA PHE A 207 2.84 -3.40 -8.03
C PHE A 207 1.82 -4.04 -7.08
N LYS A 208 0.53 -4.02 -7.44
CA LYS A 208 -0.55 -4.73 -6.73
C LYS A 208 -0.65 -6.20 -7.12
N PHE A 209 0.10 -6.66 -8.12
CA PHE A 209 0.06 -8.04 -8.56
C PHE A 209 0.75 -8.95 -7.55
N THR A 210 -0.04 -9.78 -6.87
CA THR A 210 0.46 -10.85 -6.01
C THR A 210 0.31 -12.18 -6.75
N PHE A 211 1.42 -12.91 -6.87
CA PHE A 211 1.34 -14.30 -7.26
C PHE A 211 0.71 -15.10 -6.11
N THR A 212 -0.46 -15.67 -6.34
CA THR A 212 -1.20 -16.50 -5.37
C THR A 212 -1.33 -17.92 -5.89
#